data_AF-Q2S610-F1
#
_entry.id   AF-Q2S610-F1
#
_cell.length_a   1.000
_cell.length_b   1.000
_cell.length_c   1.000
_cell.angle_alpha   90.00
_cell.angle_beta   90.00
_cell.angle_gamma   90.00
#
_symmetry.space_group_name_H-M   'P 1'
#
loop_
_entity.id
_entity.type
_entity.pdbx_description
1 polymer ?
#
loop_
_entity_poly.entity_id
_entity_poly.type
_entity_poly.pdbx_seq_one_letter_code
_entity_poly.pdbx_strand_id
1 'polypeptide(L)'
;MEALRTADHPAALRPPHRPGQRPHASLLAPLDPPAPTAPVVLSTRRSGAVLEVGEDCGFTGTTLVAADRITIGYRVLVGGNASIVDFDFHPLTPEGRAEAINAGAAAHILIGDDVFVGTGALVLKSVTIGDGAVVGAVSVVTQDVPPWTVVGGILRR
;
A
#
# COMPACT_ATOMS: atom_id res chain seq x y z
N MET A 1 -30.43 30.66 6.24
CA MET A 1 -29.84 31.09 4.96
C MET A 1 -28.57 31.86 5.27
N GLU A 2 -27.42 31.20 5.22
CA GLU A 2 -26.16 31.85 4.92
C GLU A 2 -25.21 30.80 4.34
N ALA A 3 -24.63 31.13 3.19
CA ALA A 3 -24.06 30.18 2.25
C ALA A 3 -22.60 29.84 2.57
N LEU A 4 -22.25 28.57 2.32
CA LEU A 4 -20.90 28.05 2.15
C LEU A 4 -20.06 28.98 1.27
N ARG A 5 -18.87 29.36 1.74
CA ARG A 5 -17.77 29.81 0.88
C ARG A 5 -16.71 28.72 0.87
N THR A 6 -16.61 28.02 -0.26
CA THR A 6 -15.48 27.18 -0.63
C THR A 6 -14.25 28.07 -0.78
N ALA A 7 -13.17 27.77 -0.07
CA ALA A 7 -11.88 28.38 -0.33
C ALA A 7 -11.30 27.76 -1.61
N ASP A 8 -11.13 28.57 -2.64
CA ASP A 8 -10.39 28.20 -3.85
C ASP A 8 -8.97 27.82 -3.46
N HIS A 9 -8.61 26.56 -3.70
CA HIS A 9 -7.24 26.09 -3.57
C HIS A 9 -6.47 26.55 -4.82
N PRO A 10 -5.44 27.41 -4.72
CA PRO A 10 -4.68 27.78 -5.90
C PRO A 10 -3.91 26.54 -6.37
N ALA A 11 -4.22 26.07 -7.58
CA ALA A 11 -3.43 25.07 -8.28
C ALA A 11 -1.96 25.53 -8.29
N ALA A 12 -1.11 24.87 -7.51
CA ALA A 12 0.32 25.13 -7.51
C ALA A 12 0.84 24.79 -8.92
N LEU A 13 1.19 25.82 -9.68
CA LEU A 13 1.84 25.72 -10.97
C LEU A 13 3.10 24.85 -10.84
N ARG A 14 3.05 23.64 -11.40
CA ARG A 14 4.22 22.77 -11.54
C ARG A 14 5.25 23.53 -12.41
N PRO A 15 6.49 23.77 -11.94
CA PRO A 15 7.46 24.50 -12.74
C PRO A 15 7.79 23.73 -14.04
N PRO A 16 8.06 24.42 -15.16
CA PRO A 16 8.31 23.76 -16.43
C PRO A 16 9.59 22.91 -16.36
N HIS A 17 9.48 21.67 -16.86
CA HIS A 17 10.60 20.75 -17.00
C HIS A 17 11.64 21.37 -17.95
N ARG A 18 12.83 21.72 -17.45
CA ARG A 18 13.95 22.19 -18.29
C ARG A 18 14.59 21.00 -19.01
N PRO A 19 14.56 20.90 -20.35
CA PRO A 19 15.26 19.83 -21.07
C PRO A 19 16.77 20.09 -20.95
N GLY A 20 17.54 19.13 -20.41
CA GLY A 20 19.00 19.18 -20.39
C GLY A 20 19.68 19.04 -19.02
N GLN A 21 18.95 19.13 -17.90
CA GLN A 21 19.46 18.70 -16.59
C GLN A 21 19.20 17.19 -16.43
N ARG A 22 20.09 16.36 -16.98
CA ARG A 22 20.25 15.01 -16.42
C ARG A 22 21.00 15.20 -15.09
N PRO A 23 20.44 14.82 -13.93
CA PRO A 23 21.23 14.84 -12.72
C PRO A 23 22.39 13.86 -12.94
N HIS A 24 23.62 14.39 -12.86
CA HIS A 24 24.80 13.55 -12.81
C HIS A 24 24.63 12.64 -11.60
N ALA A 25 24.43 11.34 -11.82
CA ALA A 25 24.47 10.34 -10.77
C ALA A 25 25.90 10.32 -10.23
N SER A 26 26.14 11.03 -9.13
CA SER A 26 27.34 10.91 -8.32
C SER A 26 27.33 9.51 -7.71
N LEU A 27 28.31 8.67 -8.09
CA LEU A 27 28.48 7.29 -7.61
C LEU A 27 28.95 7.21 -6.14
N LEU A 28 28.82 8.28 -5.36
CA LEU A 28 29.30 8.41 -3.97
C LEU A 28 28.30 9.18 -3.08
N ALA A 29 27.00 8.97 -3.27
CA ALA A 29 26.04 9.30 -2.22
C ALA A 29 26.19 8.29 -1.06
N PRO A 30 26.27 8.72 0.21
CA PRO A 30 26.23 7.80 1.34
C PRO A 30 24.95 6.94 1.20
N LEU A 31 25.07 5.61 1.36
CA LEU A 31 23.99 4.62 1.25
C LEU A 31 22.60 5.24 1.50
N ASP A 32 21.82 5.46 0.44
CA ASP A 32 20.48 6.05 0.55
C ASP A 32 19.65 5.25 1.57
N PRO A 33 19.22 5.84 2.70
CA PRO A 33 18.30 5.16 3.59
C PRO A 33 16.89 5.17 2.98
N PRO A 34 16.08 4.11 3.15
CA PRO A 34 16.30 2.76 2.65
C PRO A 34 15.93 2.67 1.16
N ALA A 35 16.90 2.48 0.27
CA ALA A 35 16.61 1.99 -1.08
C ALA A 35 15.78 0.68 -1.00
N PRO A 36 14.88 0.40 -1.97
CA PRO A 36 14.17 -0.88 -2.01
C PRO A 36 15.18 -2.03 -1.97
N THR A 37 14.95 -2.99 -1.08
CA THR A 37 15.83 -4.14 -0.91
C THR A 37 15.45 -5.31 -1.82
N ALA A 38 14.36 -5.18 -2.57
CA ALA A 38 13.78 -6.20 -3.42
C ALA A 38 13.05 -5.57 -4.62
N PRO A 39 12.82 -6.32 -5.71
CA PRO A 39 11.88 -5.90 -6.76
C PRO A 39 10.45 -5.83 -6.23
N VAL A 40 9.57 -5.14 -6.97
CA VAL A 40 8.13 -5.24 -6.73
C VAL A 40 7.66 -6.66 -7.08
N VAL A 41 6.95 -7.30 -6.16
CA VAL A 41 6.41 -8.65 -6.31
C VAL A 41 4.89 -8.58 -6.35
N LEU A 42 4.31 -9.04 -7.45
CA LEU A 42 2.86 -9.19 -7.62
C LEU A 42 2.56 -10.68 -7.74
N SER A 43 1.69 -11.22 -6.88
CA SER A 43 1.40 -12.66 -6.87
C SER A 43 -0.05 -12.97 -6.53
N THR A 44 -0.69 -13.78 -7.37
CA THR A 44 -1.97 -14.42 -7.07
C THR A 44 -1.71 -15.87 -6.62
N ARG A 45 -2.24 -16.27 -5.46
CA ARG A 45 -1.92 -17.56 -4.81
C ARG A 45 -3.00 -18.65 -4.95
N ARG A 46 -4.23 -18.28 -5.31
CA ARG A 46 -5.35 -19.21 -5.48
C ARG A 46 -6.01 -19.01 -6.84
N SER A 47 -6.67 -20.07 -7.32
CA SER A 47 -7.52 -19.98 -8.50
C SER A 47 -8.64 -18.97 -8.24
N GLY A 48 -8.81 -18.01 -9.16
CA GLY A 48 -9.81 -16.94 -9.03
C GLY A 48 -9.38 -15.76 -8.16
N ALA A 49 -8.17 -15.78 -7.59
CA ALA A 49 -7.65 -14.62 -6.86
C ALA A 49 -7.43 -13.43 -7.81
N VAL A 50 -7.73 -12.22 -7.34
CA VAL A 50 -7.67 -11.01 -8.16
C VAL A 50 -6.75 -9.97 -7.52
N LEU A 51 -5.88 -9.38 -8.34
CA LEU A 51 -5.12 -8.18 -8.00
C LEU A 51 -5.47 -7.10 -9.03
N GLU A 52 -6.20 -6.08 -8.58
CA GLU A 52 -6.61 -4.93 -9.38
C GLU A 52 -5.87 -3.68 -8.90
N VAL A 53 -5.25 -2.95 -9.83
CA VAL A 53 -4.49 -1.73 -9.56
C VAL A 53 -4.99 -0.63 -10.48
N GLY A 54 -5.42 0.48 -9.88
CA GLY A 54 -5.83 1.67 -10.61
C GLY A 54 -4.67 2.41 -11.29
N GLU A 55 -5.03 3.47 -12.01
CA GLU A 55 -4.06 4.27 -12.76
C GLU A 55 -3.15 5.10 -11.84
N ASP A 56 -2.02 5.56 -12.38
CA ASP A 56 -1.06 6.45 -11.71
C ASP A 56 -0.52 5.96 -10.34
N CYS A 57 -0.51 4.65 -10.11
CA CYS A 57 0.05 4.07 -8.89
C CYS A 57 1.58 3.94 -8.93
N GLY A 58 2.21 4.01 -7.76
CA GLY A 58 3.66 3.86 -7.59
C GLY A 58 4.02 2.84 -6.51
N PHE A 59 4.90 1.90 -6.82
CA PHE A 59 5.35 0.85 -5.90
C PHE A 59 6.88 0.79 -5.87
N THR A 60 7.46 0.73 -4.68
CA THR A 60 8.92 0.64 -4.49
C THR A 60 9.27 -0.58 -3.66
N GLY A 61 9.80 -1.64 -4.29
CA GLY A 61 10.11 -2.91 -3.61
C GLY A 61 8.95 -3.57 -2.87
N THR A 62 7.72 -3.18 -3.20
CA THR A 62 6.48 -3.61 -2.53
C THR A 62 6.15 -5.07 -2.85
N THR A 63 5.60 -5.78 -1.88
CA THR A 63 5.03 -7.12 -2.08
C THR A 63 3.51 -7.07 -2.00
N LEU A 64 2.83 -7.45 -3.09
CA LEU A 64 1.37 -7.57 -3.22
C LEU A 64 1.03 -9.05 -3.44
N VAL A 65 0.36 -9.69 -2.47
CA VAL A 65 0.01 -11.10 -2.53
C VAL A 65 -1.48 -11.29 -2.29
N ALA A 66 -2.20 -11.64 -3.36
CA ALA A 66 -3.64 -11.89 -3.34
C ALA A 66 -3.95 -13.40 -3.37
N ALA A 67 -4.78 -13.89 -2.47
CA ALA A 67 -5.37 -15.22 -2.45
C ALA A 67 -6.90 -15.17 -2.54
N ASP A 68 -7.52 -14.01 -2.27
CA ASP A 68 -8.91 -13.69 -2.52
C ASP A 68 -9.00 -12.50 -3.48
N ARG A 69 -8.79 -11.29 -2.97
CA ARG A 69 -8.83 -10.05 -3.75
C ARG A 69 -7.99 -8.98 -3.09
N ILE A 70 -7.22 -8.25 -3.88
CA ILE A 70 -6.64 -6.95 -3.50
C ILE A 70 -7.07 -5.95 -4.56
N THR A 71 -7.73 -4.87 -4.13
CA THR A 71 -8.13 -3.76 -4.99
C THR A 71 -7.40 -2.51 -4.52
N ILE A 72 -6.65 -1.88 -5.43
CA ILE A 72 -5.93 -0.63 -5.21
C ILE A 72 -6.54 0.42 -6.13
N GLY A 73 -6.96 1.55 -5.56
CA GLY A 73 -7.55 2.68 -6.28
C GLY A 73 -6.56 3.46 -7.14
N TYR A 74 -6.93 4.70 -7.44
CA TYR A 74 -6.22 5.64 -8.29
C TYR A 74 -5.17 6.44 -7.52
N ARG A 75 -4.00 6.72 -8.13
CA ARG A 75 -2.88 7.52 -7.56
C ARG A 75 -2.37 7.03 -6.20
N VAL A 76 -2.43 5.73 -5.95
CA VAL A 76 -1.91 5.15 -4.71
C VAL A 76 -0.39 5.06 -4.76
N LEU A 77 0.27 5.52 -3.69
CA LEU A 77 1.71 5.41 -3.53
C LEU A 77 2.02 4.43 -2.40
N VAL A 78 2.88 3.46 -2.68
CA VAL A 78 3.34 2.47 -1.70
C VAL A 78 4.85 2.53 -1.56
N GLY A 79 5.27 2.89 -0.35
CA GLY A 79 6.64 3.08 0.05
C GLY A 79 7.47 1.80 0.02
N GLY A 80 8.79 2.01 0.12
CA GLY A 80 9.83 0.99 0.07
C GLY A 80 9.50 -0.26 0.88
N ASN A 81 9.50 -1.44 0.27
CA ASN A 81 9.42 -2.73 0.97
C ASN A 81 8.15 -2.92 1.82
N ALA A 82 7.08 -2.15 1.60
CA ALA A 82 5.79 -2.43 2.22
C ALA A 82 5.19 -3.74 1.67
N SER A 83 4.37 -4.40 2.47
CA SER A 83 3.70 -5.66 2.11
C SER A 83 2.19 -5.53 2.30
N ILE A 84 1.42 -5.90 1.28
CA ILE A 84 -0.04 -5.93 1.31
C ILE A 84 -0.45 -7.37 0.97
N VAL A 85 -1.02 -8.05 1.96
CA VAL A 85 -1.25 -9.50 1.90
C VAL A 85 -2.62 -9.84 2.46
N ASP A 86 -3.49 -10.36 1.60
CA ASP A 86 -4.88 -10.70 1.95
C ASP A 86 -5.03 -12.14 2.49
N PHE A 87 -3.92 -12.79 2.85
CA PHE A 87 -3.83 -14.24 3.07
C PHE A 87 -2.94 -14.61 4.26
N ASP A 88 -3.40 -15.53 5.12
CA ASP A 88 -2.63 -16.03 6.27
C ASP A 88 -1.57 -17.09 5.92
N PHE A 89 -1.56 -17.58 4.67
CA PHE A 89 -0.75 -18.72 4.18
C PHE A 89 -1.11 -20.06 4.81
N HIS A 90 -1.10 -20.14 6.13
CA HIS A 90 -1.29 -21.34 6.90
C HIS A 90 -2.52 -21.23 7.82
N PRO A 91 -3.22 -22.34 8.09
CA PRO A 91 -4.21 -22.38 9.15
C PRO A 91 -3.62 -21.95 10.50
N LEU A 92 -4.41 -21.24 11.30
CA LEU A 92 -3.97 -20.76 12.61
C LEU A 92 -3.86 -21.91 13.63
N THR A 93 -4.71 -22.93 13.49
CA THR A 93 -4.70 -24.11 14.37
C THR A 93 -3.60 -25.10 13.96
N PRO A 94 -2.92 -25.75 14.92
CA PRO A 94 -1.98 -26.83 14.63
C PRO A 94 -2.60 -27.96 13.80
N GLU A 95 -3.83 -28.36 14.13
CA GLU A 95 -4.56 -29.43 13.44
C GLU A 95 -4.81 -29.04 11.98
N GLY A 96 -5.23 -27.80 11.73
CA GLY A 96 -5.42 -27.30 10.37
C GLY A 96 -4.12 -27.29 9.57
N ARG A 97 -2.98 -26.95 10.20
CA ARG A 97 -1.67 -27.01 9.52
C ARG A 97 -1.26 -28.44 9.18
N ALA A 98 -1.61 -29.41 10.02
CA ALA A 98 -1.33 -30.83 9.77
C ALA A 98 -2.22 -31.40 8.65
N GLU A 99 -3.49 -30.98 8.59
CA GLU A 99 -4.44 -31.44 7.58
C GLU A 99 -4.16 -30.81 6.20
N ALA A 100 -3.97 -29.49 6.16
CA ALA A 100 -3.78 -28.76 4.91
C ALA A 100 -2.91 -27.51 5.15
N ILE A 101 -1.59 -27.68 5.05
CA ILE A 101 -0.62 -26.63 5.38
C ILE A 101 -0.86 -25.30 4.67
N ASN A 102 -1.39 -25.28 3.44
CA ASN A 102 -1.63 -24.06 2.66
C ASN A 102 -3.10 -23.56 2.69
N ALA A 103 -3.91 -24.06 3.62
CA ALA A 103 -5.33 -23.70 3.75
C ALA A 103 -5.60 -22.48 4.67
N GLY A 104 -4.70 -21.50 4.71
CA GLY A 104 -4.91 -20.27 5.48
C GLY A 104 -6.20 -19.51 5.10
N ALA A 105 -6.67 -18.65 5.98
CA ALA A 105 -7.80 -17.77 5.66
C ALA A 105 -7.34 -16.65 4.70
N ALA A 106 -8.22 -16.27 3.77
CA ALA A 106 -8.02 -15.11 2.90
C ALA A 106 -9.26 -14.20 2.96
N ALA A 107 -9.07 -12.89 2.85
CA ALA A 107 -10.17 -11.92 2.84
C ALA A 107 -9.74 -10.62 2.17
N HIS A 108 -10.58 -10.10 1.27
CA HIS A 108 -10.38 -8.88 0.49
C HIS A 108 -9.70 -7.74 1.26
N ILE A 109 -8.68 -7.14 0.62
CA ILE A 109 -8.15 -5.83 1.00
C ILE A 109 -8.61 -4.79 -0.04
N LEU A 110 -9.17 -3.69 0.44
CA LEU A 110 -9.55 -2.54 -0.36
C LEU A 110 -8.71 -1.33 0.03
N ILE A 111 -7.99 -0.75 -0.93
CA ILE A 111 -7.28 0.52 -0.78
C ILE A 111 -7.94 1.53 -1.71
N GLY A 112 -8.46 2.61 -1.14
CA GLY A 112 -9.10 3.70 -1.85
C GLY A 112 -8.14 4.56 -2.67
N ASP A 113 -8.65 5.65 -3.20
CA ASP A 113 -7.90 6.58 -4.05
C ASP A 113 -6.96 7.46 -3.21
N ASP A 114 -5.88 7.97 -3.81
CA ASP A 114 -4.96 8.93 -3.19
C ASP A 114 -4.31 8.48 -1.87
N VAL A 115 -4.27 7.17 -1.61
CA VAL A 115 -3.67 6.60 -0.40
C VAL A 115 -2.14 6.62 -0.48
N PHE A 116 -1.48 6.94 0.64
CA PHE A 116 -0.04 6.75 0.81
C PHE A 116 0.27 5.71 1.89
N VAL A 117 0.89 4.60 1.50
CA VAL A 117 1.37 3.56 2.42
C VAL A 117 2.87 3.73 2.65
N GLY A 118 3.28 3.98 3.89
CA GLY A 118 4.67 4.21 4.26
C GLY A 118 5.57 2.98 4.08
N THR A 119 6.88 3.24 3.93
CA THR A 119 7.94 2.23 3.84
C THR A 119 7.82 1.15 4.92
N GLY A 120 7.93 -0.11 4.52
CA GLY A 120 7.94 -1.26 5.42
C GLY A 120 6.63 -1.52 6.16
N ALA A 121 5.53 -0.83 5.82
CA ALA A 121 4.23 -1.11 6.40
C ALA A 121 3.70 -2.49 5.95
N LEU A 122 2.94 -3.13 6.82
CA LEU A 122 2.26 -4.39 6.58
C LEU A 122 0.74 -4.17 6.65
N VAL A 123 0.04 -4.41 5.54
CA VAL A 123 -1.43 -4.39 5.46
C VAL A 123 -1.94 -5.81 5.36
N LEU A 124 -2.79 -6.20 6.31
CA LEU A 124 -3.33 -7.56 6.41
C LEU A 124 -4.75 -7.66 5.85
N LYS A 125 -5.15 -8.91 5.58
CA LYS A 125 -6.48 -9.29 5.08
C LYS A 125 -7.64 -8.61 5.81
N SER A 126 -8.76 -8.44 5.10
CA SER A 126 -10.01 -7.85 5.61
C SER A 126 -9.95 -6.35 5.94
N VAL A 127 -8.89 -5.63 5.53
CA VAL A 127 -8.73 -4.19 5.78
C VAL A 127 -9.24 -3.37 4.61
N THR A 128 -9.99 -2.31 4.93
CA THR A 128 -10.29 -1.19 4.04
C THR A 128 -9.50 0.06 4.44
N ILE A 129 -8.69 0.61 3.54
CA ILE A 129 -8.03 1.92 3.70
C ILE A 129 -8.80 2.94 2.86
N GLY A 130 -9.44 3.89 3.53
CA GLY A 130 -10.25 4.92 2.86
C GLY A 130 -9.42 5.94 2.08
N ASP A 131 -10.09 6.65 1.17
CA ASP A 131 -9.47 7.61 0.26
C ASP A 131 -8.64 8.68 0.98
N GLY A 132 -7.49 9.04 0.41
CA GLY A 132 -6.60 10.07 0.93
C GLY A 132 -5.93 9.74 2.26
N ALA A 133 -6.07 8.51 2.77
CA ALA A 133 -5.45 8.10 4.02
C ALA A 133 -3.93 7.91 3.88
N VAL A 134 -3.20 8.13 4.97
CA VAL A 134 -1.76 7.92 5.08
C VAL A 134 -1.45 6.90 6.17
N VAL A 135 -0.76 5.82 5.80
CA VAL A 135 -0.21 4.84 6.73
C VAL A 135 1.26 5.16 6.97
N GLY A 136 1.64 5.41 8.23
CA GLY A 136 3.01 5.68 8.62
C GLY A 136 3.95 4.50 8.33
N ALA A 137 5.24 4.79 8.18
CA ALA A 137 6.26 3.77 7.96
C ALA A 137 6.26 2.69 9.06
N VAL A 138 6.55 1.45 8.68
CA VAL A 138 6.68 0.28 9.58
C VAL A 138 5.41 0.04 10.43
N SER A 139 4.25 0.47 9.94
CA SER A 139 2.97 0.20 10.59
C SER A 139 2.47 -1.21 10.31
N VAL A 140 1.69 -1.78 11.23
CA VAL A 140 0.95 -3.03 11.00
C VAL A 140 -0.54 -2.70 11.04
N VAL A 141 -1.16 -2.71 9.88
CA VAL A 141 -2.57 -2.38 9.66
C VAL A 141 -3.39 -3.65 9.74
N THR A 142 -4.15 -3.79 10.83
CA THR A 142 -5.01 -4.95 11.10
C THR A 142 -6.50 -4.62 11.10
N GLN A 143 -6.84 -3.35 10.83
CA GLN A 143 -8.18 -2.78 10.91
C GLN A 143 -8.34 -1.68 9.87
N ASP A 144 -9.60 -1.34 9.58
CA ASP A 144 -9.93 -0.30 8.62
C ASP A 144 -9.34 1.05 9.03
N VAL A 145 -8.90 1.81 8.02
CA VAL A 145 -8.37 3.16 8.16
C VAL A 145 -9.38 4.12 7.55
N PRO A 146 -9.95 5.07 8.32
CA PRO A 146 -10.91 6.03 7.78
C PRO A 146 -10.28 6.92 6.70
N PRO A 147 -11.07 7.42 5.73
CA PRO A 147 -10.56 8.32 4.70
C PRO A 147 -10.02 9.61 5.30
N TRP A 148 -9.02 10.21 4.64
CA TRP A 148 -8.37 11.47 5.01
C TRP A 148 -7.76 11.50 6.42
N THR A 149 -7.31 10.33 6.90
CA THR A 149 -6.64 10.21 8.20
C THR A 149 -5.17 9.85 8.04
N VAL A 150 -4.38 10.14 9.08
CA VAL A 150 -3.00 9.67 9.20
C VAL A 150 -2.92 8.72 10.40
N VAL A 151 -2.45 7.50 10.17
CA VAL A 151 -2.29 6.45 11.19
C VAL A 151 -0.84 5.97 11.23
N GLY A 152 -0.39 5.42 12.35
CA GLY A 152 0.97 4.89 12.46
C GLY A 152 1.14 3.89 13.60
N GLY A 153 2.09 2.97 13.44
CA GLY A 153 2.41 1.94 14.44
C GLY A 153 1.58 0.67 14.27
N ILE A 154 1.34 -0.04 15.37
CA ILE A 154 0.50 -1.25 15.35
C ILE A 154 -0.95 -0.83 15.59
N LEU A 155 -1.77 -0.88 14.55
CA LEU A 155 -3.18 -0.54 14.66
C LEU A 155 -3.89 -1.69 15.38
N ARG A 156 -4.44 -1.39 16.55
CA ARG A 156 -5.24 -2.29 17.38
C ARG A 156 -6.54 -1.58 17.75
N ARG A 157 -7.52 -2.40 18.12
CA ARG A 157 -8.84 -1.97 18.58
C ARG A 157 -8.72 -1.30 19.94
#